data_AF-A0A285QWT2-F1
#
_entry.id   AF-A0A285QWT2-F1
#
_cell.length_a   1.000
_cell.length_b   1.000
_cell.length_c   1.000
_cell.angle_alpha   90.00
_cell.angle_beta   90.00
_cell.angle_gamma   90.00
#
_symmetry.space_group_name_H-M   'P 1'
#
loop_
_entity.id
_entity.type
_entity.pdbx_description
1 polymer ?
#
loop_
_entity_poly.entity_id
_entity_poly.type
_entity_poly.pdbx_seq_one_letter_code
_entity_poly.pdbx_strand_id
1 'polypeptide(L)'
;MTADTDTGRGPVAATPLRRRGEALESAIYEAVLHQLTTDGYARLTMEGVAAAAQTGKAALYRRWPSKEELVMDALRASLPPGGQAPDTGSLRGDLLAVVERLRTAMFSELGAAVRAIMSELDHRRAHAFVAIVLERVVEPTTALIAEVLDRGAARGEVRPGAVTPLVTDVVPALMLYRIKMCGGEAVQLDPAEIVDEVLLPIVRP
;
A
#
# COMPACT_ATOMS: atom_id res chain seq x y z
N MET A 1 -44.45 -20.27 54.52
CA MET A 1 -44.40 -19.02 53.76
C MET A 1 -43.14 -18.27 54.18
N THR A 2 -42.09 -18.37 53.37
CA THR A 2 -40.87 -17.53 53.22
C THR A 2 -39.95 -18.34 52.29
N ALA A 3 -40.11 -18.26 50.97
CA ALA A 3 -39.53 -17.26 50.07
C ALA A 3 -37.98 -17.27 50.09
N ASP A 4 -37.45 -18.10 49.19
CA ASP A 4 -36.35 -17.87 48.24
C ASP A 4 -35.49 -16.59 48.39
N THR A 5 -34.17 -16.76 48.35
CA THR A 5 -33.29 -15.87 47.59
C THR A 5 -32.00 -16.60 47.23
N ASP A 6 -32.10 -17.41 46.17
CA ASP A 6 -31.01 -17.72 45.25
C ASP A 6 -30.27 -16.43 44.85
N THR A 7 -29.04 -16.27 45.34
CA THR A 7 -28.21 -15.11 44.99
C THR A 7 -27.44 -15.45 43.71
N GLY A 8 -28.03 -15.02 42.59
CA GLY A 8 -27.46 -15.14 41.25
C GLY A 8 -26.01 -14.69 41.18
N ARG A 9 -25.14 -15.65 40.83
CA ARG A 9 -23.77 -15.40 40.38
C ARG A 9 -23.84 -14.81 38.97
N GLY A 10 -23.81 -13.49 38.86
CA GLY A 10 -23.72 -12.79 37.58
C GLY A 10 -22.52 -13.27 36.75
N PRO A 11 -22.62 -13.28 35.41
CA PRO A 11 -21.54 -13.76 34.56
C PRO A 11 -20.31 -12.87 34.73
N VAL A 12 -19.18 -13.50 35.05
CA VAL A 12 -17.87 -12.84 35.10
C VAL A 12 -17.59 -12.31 33.70
N ALA A 13 -17.62 -10.98 33.54
CA ALA A 13 -17.21 -10.32 32.31
C ALA A 13 -15.78 -10.76 32.00
N ALA A 14 -15.62 -11.54 30.92
CA ALA A 14 -14.32 -11.97 30.44
C ALA A 14 -13.47 -10.71 30.19
N THR A 15 -12.37 -10.56 30.91
CA THR A 15 -11.42 -9.48 30.68
C THR A 15 -11.00 -9.57 29.21
N PRO A 16 -11.12 -8.50 28.41
CA PRO A 16 -10.72 -8.55 27.01
C PRO A 16 -9.26 -9.01 26.98
N LEU A 17 -9.01 -10.15 26.32
CA LEU A 17 -7.68 -10.72 26.18
C LEU A 17 -6.80 -9.63 25.55
N ARG A 18 -5.90 -9.05 26.35
CA ARG A 18 -4.95 -8.04 25.89
C ARG A 18 -4.21 -8.65 24.70
N ARG A 19 -4.39 -8.09 23.49
CA ARG A 19 -3.64 -8.49 22.30
C ARG A 19 -2.14 -8.41 22.62
N ARG A 20 -1.36 -9.42 22.21
CA ARG A 20 0.09 -9.52 22.46
C ARG A 20 0.78 -9.96 21.17
N GLY A 21 2.07 -9.63 21.05
CA GLY A 21 2.89 -10.01 19.90
C GLY A 21 2.34 -9.47 18.59
N GLU A 22 2.33 -10.31 17.56
CA GLU A 22 1.90 -9.99 16.18
C GLU A 22 0.46 -9.45 16.14
N ALA A 23 -0.48 -10.04 16.89
CA ALA A 23 -1.87 -9.60 16.89
C ALA A 23 -2.06 -8.16 17.43
N LEU A 24 -1.19 -7.72 18.33
CA LEU A 24 -1.20 -6.33 18.79
C LEU A 24 -0.58 -5.41 17.73
N GLU A 25 0.48 -5.84 17.09
CA GLU A 25 1.15 -5.09 16.04
C GLU A 25 0.26 -4.87 14.82
N SER A 26 -0.41 -5.91 14.34
CA SER A 26 -1.41 -5.78 13.27
C SER A 26 -2.50 -4.78 13.63
N ALA A 27 -3.01 -4.82 14.87
CA ALA A 27 -4.02 -3.87 15.34
C ALA A 27 -3.50 -2.42 15.39
N ILE A 28 -2.23 -2.23 15.71
CA ILE A 28 -1.58 -0.91 15.69
C ILE A 28 -1.45 -0.41 14.26
N TYR A 29 -1.00 -1.24 13.32
CA TYR A 29 -0.87 -0.84 11.92
C TYR A 29 -2.22 -0.56 11.27
N GLU A 30 -3.23 -1.38 11.55
CA GLU A 30 -4.61 -1.13 11.11
C GLU A 30 -5.13 0.23 11.63
N ALA A 31 -4.92 0.52 12.92
CA ALA A 31 -5.29 1.81 13.50
C ALA A 31 -4.55 2.98 12.84
N VAL A 32 -3.26 2.82 12.53
CA VAL A 32 -2.47 3.84 11.80
C VAL A 32 -3.06 4.09 10.42
N LEU A 33 -3.29 3.04 9.62
CA LEU A 33 -3.83 3.18 8.27
C LEU A 33 -5.22 3.83 8.29
N HIS A 34 -6.08 3.40 9.20
CA HIS A 34 -7.42 3.95 9.35
C HIS A 34 -7.41 5.46 9.71
N GLN A 35 -6.53 5.88 10.61
CA GLN A 35 -6.40 7.29 10.96
C GLN A 35 -5.76 8.10 9.84
N LEU A 36 -4.78 7.55 9.09
CA LEU A 36 -4.22 8.22 7.92
C LEU A 36 -5.27 8.47 6.84
N THR A 37 -6.15 7.49 6.60
CA THR A 37 -7.20 7.62 5.57
C THR A 37 -8.36 8.51 6.00
N THR A 38 -8.74 8.48 7.28
CA THR A 38 -9.91 9.22 7.80
C THR A 38 -9.52 10.65 8.23
N ASP A 39 -8.40 10.80 8.92
CA ASP A 39 -8.00 12.04 9.58
C ASP A 39 -6.78 12.72 8.95
N GLY A 40 -5.99 12.00 8.16
CA GLY A 40 -4.76 12.52 7.58
C GLY A 40 -3.56 12.49 8.55
N TYR A 41 -2.37 12.77 8.02
CA TYR A 41 -1.11 12.61 8.75
C TYR A 41 -0.97 13.61 9.91
N ALA A 42 -1.47 14.84 9.73
CA ALA A 42 -1.38 15.92 10.71
C ALA A 42 -2.18 15.61 11.97
N ARG A 43 -3.37 15.03 11.81
CA ARG A 43 -4.28 14.69 12.93
C ARG A 43 -3.99 13.33 13.56
N LEU A 44 -3.23 12.45 12.91
CA LEU A 44 -2.77 11.21 13.52
C LEU A 44 -1.91 11.51 14.76
N THR A 45 -2.22 10.84 15.88
CA THR A 45 -1.52 10.96 17.16
C THR A 45 -1.17 9.58 17.72
N MET A 46 -0.06 9.49 18.45
CA MET A 46 0.35 8.24 19.14
C MET A 46 -0.71 7.79 20.15
N GLU A 47 -1.35 8.74 20.83
CA GLU A 47 -2.44 8.50 21.76
C GLU A 47 -3.69 7.94 21.08
N GLY A 48 -4.06 8.51 19.93
CA GLY A 48 -5.18 8.04 19.12
C GLY A 48 -4.96 6.60 18.68
N VAL A 49 -3.77 6.29 18.13
CA VAL A 49 -3.41 4.92 17.73
C VAL A 49 -3.43 3.98 18.93
N ALA A 50 -2.85 4.37 20.07
CA ALA A 50 -2.83 3.53 21.27
C ALA A 50 -4.24 3.18 21.75
N ALA A 51 -5.16 4.16 21.75
CA ALA A 51 -6.55 3.97 22.13
C ALA A 51 -7.28 3.03 21.15
N ALA A 52 -7.14 3.27 19.84
CA ALA A 52 -7.78 2.47 18.79
C ALA A 52 -7.28 1.02 18.79
N ALA A 53 -5.97 0.80 18.97
CA ALA A 53 -5.36 -0.52 19.05
C ALA A 53 -5.50 -1.20 20.44
N GLN A 54 -6.21 -0.55 21.38
CA GLN A 54 -6.44 -1.03 22.75
C GLN A 54 -5.13 -1.39 23.49
N THR A 55 -4.12 -0.52 23.37
CA THR A 55 -2.81 -0.70 24.00
C THR A 55 -2.41 0.48 24.86
N GLY A 56 -1.47 0.26 25.78
CA GLY A 56 -0.96 1.31 26.65
C GLY A 56 0.05 2.19 25.92
N LYS A 57 -0.02 3.51 26.13
CA LYS A 57 0.92 4.49 25.55
C LYS A 57 2.39 4.09 25.77
N ALA A 58 2.75 3.71 26.99
CA ALA A 58 4.11 3.29 27.33
C ALA A 58 4.60 2.06 26.54
N ALA A 59 3.69 1.16 26.12
CA ALA A 59 4.05 0.02 25.29
C ALA A 59 4.25 0.44 23.82
N LEU A 60 3.46 1.39 23.32
CA LEU A 60 3.61 1.96 21.98
C LEU A 60 4.92 2.75 21.85
N TYR A 61 5.16 3.71 22.76
CA TYR A 61 6.37 4.55 22.76
C TYR A 61 7.68 3.78 22.97
N ARG A 62 7.63 2.61 23.62
CA ARG A 62 8.81 1.74 23.75
C ARG A 62 9.23 1.13 22.41
N ARG A 63 8.28 0.88 21.50
CA ARG A 63 8.55 0.30 20.17
C ARG A 63 8.78 1.38 19.13
N TRP A 64 7.98 2.44 19.15
CA TRP A 64 8.06 3.57 18.22
C TRP A 64 8.23 4.87 19.01
N PRO A 65 9.46 5.41 19.06
CA PRO A 65 9.76 6.68 19.72
C PRO A 65 8.97 7.87 19.16
N SER A 66 8.57 7.81 17.88
CA SER A 66 7.90 8.91 17.18
C SER A 66 6.74 8.44 16.30
N LYS A 67 5.84 9.37 15.98
CA LYS A 67 4.77 9.18 15.00
C LYS A 67 5.32 8.76 13.63
N GLU A 68 6.41 9.39 13.21
CA GLU A 68 7.04 9.15 11.92
C GLU A 68 7.53 7.70 11.82
N GLU A 69 8.24 7.21 12.84
CA GLU A 69 8.70 5.82 12.90
C GLU A 69 7.55 4.81 12.90
N LEU A 70 6.49 5.09 13.66
CA LEU A 70 5.29 4.25 13.68
C LEU A 70 4.63 4.16 12.29
N VAL A 71 4.48 5.30 11.61
CA VAL A 71 3.85 5.32 10.28
C VAL A 71 4.75 4.64 9.25
N MET A 72 6.07 4.84 9.31
CA MET A 72 7.00 4.16 8.41
C MET A 72 6.92 2.65 8.54
N ASP A 73 6.91 2.12 9.76
CA ASP A 73 6.82 0.67 9.98
C ASP A 73 5.46 0.11 9.56
N ALA A 74 4.38 0.83 9.84
CA ALA A 74 3.04 0.46 9.37
C ALA A 74 2.99 0.37 7.83
N LEU A 75 3.58 1.33 7.12
CA LEU A 75 3.65 1.32 5.66
C LEU A 75 4.52 0.16 5.15
N ARG A 76 5.70 -0.09 5.74
CA ARG A 76 6.57 -1.21 5.33
C ARG A 76 5.89 -2.56 5.50
N ALA A 77 5.20 -2.75 6.63
CA ALA A 77 4.49 -3.98 6.95
C ALA A 77 3.26 -4.21 6.06
N SER A 78 2.60 -3.12 5.65
CA SER A 78 1.34 -3.20 4.89
C SER A 78 1.52 -3.17 3.38
N LEU A 79 2.60 -2.54 2.88
CA LEU A 79 2.90 -2.52 1.46
C LEU A 79 3.34 -3.92 1.01
N PRO A 80 2.72 -4.47 -0.04
CA PRO A 80 2.95 -5.84 -0.44
C PRO A 80 4.44 -6.02 -0.78
N PRO A 81 5.06 -7.15 -0.39
CA PRO A 81 6.31 -7.54 -1.02
C PRO A 81 6.03 -7.72 -2.52
N GLY A 82 7.00 -7.37 -3.37
CA GLY A 82 6.89 -7.61 -4.81
C GLY A 82 6.37 -9.01 -5.15
N GLY A 83 5.77 -9.16 -6.32
CA GLY A 83 5.22 -10.44 -6.77
C GLY A 83 6.08 -11.09 -7.85
N GLN A 84 5.63 -12.26 -8.30
CA GLN A 84 6.14 -12.86 -9.54
C GLN A 84 5.50 -12.16 -10.75
N ALA A 85 6.24 -12.13 -11.86
CA ALA A 85 5.73 -11.64 -13.13
C ALA A 85 4.61 -12.54 -13.64
N PRO A 86 3.49 -11.97 -14.10
CA PRO A 86 2.44 -12.73 -14.77
C PRO A 86 2.99 -13.51 -15.97
N ASP A 87 2.39 -14.67 -16.26
CA ASP A 87 2.68 -15.48 -17.44
C ASP A 87 1.39 -15.98 -18.08
N THR A 88 0.63 -15.05 -18.63
CA THR A 88 -0.63 -15.28 -19.35
C THR A 88 -0.43 -15.84 -20.75
N GLY A 89 0.82 -15.89 -21.23
CA GLY A 89 1.17 -16.34 -22.57
C GLY A 89 1.13 -15.25 -23.64
N SER A 90 0.93 -13.98 -23.28
CA SER A 90 1.00 -12.84 -24.22
C SER A 90 1.52 -11.58 -23.54
N LEU A 91 2.33 -10.78 -24.25
CA LEU A 91 2.86 -9.52 -23.73
C LEU A 91 1.76 -8.59 -23.23
N ARG A 92 0.67 -8.47 -24.00
CA ARG A 92 -0.47 -7.62 -23.64
C ARG A 92 -1.12 -8.10 -22.33
N GLY A 93 -1.37 -9.39 -22.20
CA GLY A 93 -1.99 -9.95 -21.00
C GLY A 93 -1.10 -9.80 -19.77
N ASP A 94 0.21 -9.98 -19.94
CA ASP A 94 1.18 -9.84 -18.86
C ASP A 94 1.29 -8.39 -18.39
N LEU A 95 1.40 -7.44 -19.31
CA LEU A 95 1.43 -6.00 -18.99
C LEU A 95 0.12 -5.54 -18.33
N LEU A 96 -1.04 -5.99 -18.83
CA LEU A 96 -2.33 -5.70 -18.21
C LEU A 96 -2.38 -6.15 -16.75
N ALA A 97 -1.92 -7.36 -16.47
CA ALA A 97 -1.90 -7.90 -15.12
C ALA A 97 -0.96 -7.12 -14.18
N VAL A 98 0.17 -6.62 -14.69
CA VAL A 98 1.07 -5.76 -13.90
C VAL A 98 0.45 -4.39 -13.64
N VAL A 99 -0.12 -3.74 -14.66
CA VAL A 99 -0.76 -2.42 -14.54
C VAL A 99 -1.97 -2.49 -13.59
N GLU A 100 -2.79 -3.53 -13.70
CA GLU A 100 -3.96 -3.72 -12.82
C GLU A 100 -3.55 -3.97 -11.36
N ARG A 101 -2.45 -4.71 -11.14
CA ARG A 101 -1.87 -4.92 -9.81
C ARG A 101 -1.43 -3.59 -9.20
N LEU A 102 -0.72 -2.76 -9.96
CA LEU A 102 -0.30 -1.44 -9.50
C LEU A 102 -1.52 -0.53 -9.24
N ARG A 103 -2.50 -0.52 -10.16
CA ARG A 103 -3.76 0.24 -10.00
C ARG A 103 -4.48 -0.16 -8.71
N THR A 104 -4.66 -1.44 -8.48
CA THR A 104 -5.30 -1.96 -7.27
C THR A 104 -4.56 -1.51 -6.01
N ALA A 105 -3.22 -1.61 -6.00
CA ALA A 105 -2.41 -1.15 -4.88
C ALA A 105 -2.56 0.36 -4.65
N MET A 106 -2.53 1.16 -5.72
CA MET A 106 -2.65 2.63 -5.62
C MET A 106 -4.04 3.07 -5.16
N PHE A 107 -5.12 2.38 -5.53
CA PHE A 107 -6.49 2.75 -5.12
C PHE A 107 -6.97 2.05 -3.85
N SER A 108 -6.13 1.23 -3.21
CA SER A 108 -6.41 0.63 -1.91
C SER A 108 -6.45 1.67 -0.77
N GLU A 109 -6.93 1.27 0.40
CA GLU A 109 -6.85 2.07 1.63
C GLU A 109 -5.41 2.47 1.96
N LEU A 110 -4.45 1.56 1.73
CA LEU A 110 -3.04 1.83 1.91
C LEU A 110 -2.52 2.89 0.92
N GLY A 111 -2.96 2.81 -0.34
CA GLY A 111 -2.66 3.84 -1.33
C GLY A 111 -3.25 5.20 -0.95
N ALA A 112 -4.44 5.23 -0.35
CA ALA A 112 -5.04 6.45 0.20
C ALA A 112 -4.23 7.02 1.38
N ALA A 113 -3.76 6.17 2.29
CA ALA A 113 -2.90 6.56 3.40
C ALA A 113 -1.59 7.21 2.91
N VAL A 114 -0.93 6.60 1.92
CA VAL A 114 0.27 7.17 1.28
C VAL A 114 -0.04 8.53 0.65
N ARG A 115 -1.16 8.68 -0.06
CA ARG A 115 -1.56 9.98 -0.64
C ARG A 115 -1.76 11.06 0.42
N ALA A 116 -2.44 10.74 1.53
CA ALA A 116 -2.68 11.67 2.62
C ALA A 116 -1.37 12.22 3.20
N ILE A 117 -0.37 11.35 3.39
CA ILE A 117 0.98 11.75 3.82
C ILE A 117 1.61 12.70 2.79
N MET A 118 1.57 12.32 1.50
CA MET A 118 2.21 13.09 0.42
C MET A 118 1.54 14.44 0.15
N SER A 119 0.26 14.61 0.49
CA SER A 119 -0.46 15.88 0.35
C SER A 119 -0.20 16.86 1.49
N GLU A 120 0.17 16.37 2.67
CA GLU A 120 0.32 17.20 3.86
C GLU A 120 1.78 17.53 4.20
N LEU A 121 2.72 16.72 3.75
CA LEU A 121 4.15 16.91 4.00
C LEU A 121 4.85 17.61 2.84
N ASP A 122 5.74 18.55 3.19
CA ASP A 122 6.71 19.07 2.23
C ASP A 122 7.68 17.96 1.76
N HIS A 123 8.39 18.22 0.66
CA HIS A 123 9.28 17.23 0.06
C HIS A 123 10.37 16.71 1.01
N ARG A 124 10.90 17.56 1.90
CA ARG A 124 11.96 17.17 2.84
C ARG A 124 11.42 16.21 3.90
N ARG A 125 10.23 16.50 4.43
CA ARG A 125 9.58 15.67 5.46
C ARG A 125 8.96 14.40 4.87
N ALA A 126 8.56 14.44 3.60
CA ALA A 126 8.03 13.27 2.89
C ALA A 126 9.12 12.28 2.45
N HIS A 127 10.40 12.68 2.42
CA HIS A 127 11.49 11.92 1.81
C HIS A 127 11.58 10.46 2.29
N ALA A 128 11.48 10.21 3.61
CA ALA A 128 11.54 8.86 4.16
C ALA A 128 10.34 7.99 3.71
N PHE A 129 9.15 8.58 3.62
CA PHE A 129 7.96 7.90 3.10
C PHE A 129 8.06 7.64 1.59
N VAL A 130 8.63 8.57 0.83
CA VAL A 130 8.89 8.40 -0.61
C VAL A 130 9.83 7.22 -0.83
N ALA A 131 10.89 7.10 -0.04
CA ALA A 131 11.83 5.98 -0.14
C ALA A 131 11.12 4.63 0.06
N ILE A 132 10.19 4.53 1.03
CA ILE A 132 9.40 3.31 1.24
C ILE A 132 8.51 3.00 0.03
N VAL A 133 7.87 4.02 -0.57
CA VAL A 133 7.05 3.82 -1.78
C VAL A 133 7.90 3.38 -2.97
N LEU A 134 9.09 3.96 -3.14
CA LEU A 134 10.01 3.55 -4.20
C LEU A 134 10.42 2.07 -4.02
N GLU A 135 10.91 1.72 -2.84
CA GLU A 135 11.37 0.37 -2.50
C GLU A 135 10.26 -0.69 -2.59
N ARG A 136 9.05 -0.37 -2.10
CA ARG A 136 7.99 -1.37 -1.92
C ARG A 136 6.98 -1.42 -3.06
N VAL A 137 6.94 -0.41 -3.93
CA VAL A 137 5.94 -0.30 -5.00
C VAL A 137 6.59 -0.07 -6.36
N VAL A 138 7.42 0.95 -6.49
CA VAL A 138 7.96 1.35 -7.79
C VAL A 138 8.99 0.35 -8.29
N GLU A 139 10.02 0.05 -7.50
CA GLU A 139 11.09 -0.90 -7.88
C GLU A 139 10.54 -2.31 -8.20
N PRO A 140 9.63 -2.90 -7.39
CA PRO A 140 9.02 -4.16 -7.78
C PRO A 140 8.22 -4.07 -9.08
N THR A 141 7.51 -2.96 -9.31
CA THR A 141 6.71 -2.81 -10.53
C THR A 141 7.59 -2.68 -11.77
N THR A 142 8.66 -1.88 -11.70
CA THR A 142 9.59 -1.73 -12.84
C THR A 142 10.32 -3.03 -13.13
N ALA A 143 10.70 -3.79 -12.10
CA ALA A 143 11.27 -5.13 -12.25
C ALA A 143 10.30 -6.11 -12.91
N LEU A 144 9.01 -6.10 -12.52
CA LEU A 144 7.98 -6.93 -13.15
C LEU A 144 7.77 -6.57 -14.63
N ILE A 145 7.75 -5.28 -14.97
CA ILE A 145 7.62 -4.83 -16.35
C ILE A 145 8.85 -5.28 -17.15
N ALA A 146 10.06 -5.11 -16.61
CA ALA A 146 11.29 -5.56 -17.25
C ALA A 146 11.23 -7.06 -17.60
N GLU A 147 10.85 -7.90 -16.63
CA GLU A 147 10.75 -9.35 -16.83
C GLU A 147 9.71 -9.72 -17.91
N VAL A 148 8.55 -9.05 -17.90
CA VAL A 148 7.51 -9.23 -18.93
C VAL A 148 8.01 -8.84 -20.31
N LEU A 149 8.73 -7.72 -20.42
CA LEU A 149 9.28 -7.24 -21.68
C LEU A 149 10.40 -8.15 -22.20
N ASP A 150 11.29 -8.63 -21.33
CA ASP A 150 12.35 -9.59 -21.68
C ASP A 150 11.74 -10.90 -22.22
N ARG A 151 10.68 -11.40 -21.57
CA ARG A 151 9.97 -12.59 -22.04
C ARG A 151 9.26 -12.35 -23.37
N GLY A 152 8.65 -11.19 -23.54
CA GLY A 152 8.07 -10.77 -24.82
C GLY A 152 9.12 -10.68 -25.93
N ALA A 153 10.33 -10.20 -25.64
CA ALA A 153 11.43 -10.15 -26.59
C ALA A 153 11.87 -11.56 -27.02
N ALA A 154 11.95 -12.51 -26.07
CA ALA A 154 12.23 -13.91 -26.38
C ALA A 154 11.17 -14.56 -27.28
N ARG A 155 9.92 -14.09 -27.24
CA ARG A 155 8.83 -14.51 -28.14
C ARG A 155 8.76 -13.72 -29.46
N GLY A 156 9.59 -12.70 -29.65
CA GLY A 156 9.54 -11.81 -30.81
C GLY A 156 8.42 -10.77 -30.78
N GLU A 157 7.78 -10.55 -29.63
CA GLU A 157 6.70 -9.58 -29.42
C GLU A 157 7.21 -8.17 -29.09
N VAL A 158 8.48 -8.06 -28.68
CA VAL A 158 9.14 -6.80 -28.30
C VAL A 158 10.34 -6.54 -29.21
N ARG A 159 10.49 -5.29 -29.67
CA ARG A 159 11.61 -4.89 -30.53
C ARG A 159 12.95 -4.88 -29.76
N PRO A 160 14.08 -5.22 -30.43
CA PRO A 160 15.39 -5.18 -29.80
C PRO A 160 15.69 -3.82 -29.17
N GLY A 161 16.21 -3.83 -27.93
CA GLY A 161 16.61 -2.62 -27.21
C GLY A 161 15.46 -1.80 -26.61
N ALA A 162 14.20 -2.28 -26.66
CA ALA A 162 13.08 -1.59 -26.01
C ALA A 162 13.05 -1.75 -24.48
N VAL A 163 13.72 -2.77 -23.93
CA VAL A 163 13.81 -2.97 -22.48
C VAL A 163 14.82 -1.98 -21.90
N THR A 164 14.32 -0.83 -21.46
CA THR A 164 15.13 0.25 -20.87
C THR A 164 14.51 0.75 -19.58
N PRO A 165 15.30 1.31 -18.65
CA PRO A 165 14.77 1.90 -17.42
C PRO A 165 13.66 2.92 -17.67
N LEU A 166 13.82 3.75 -18.72
CA LEU A 166 12.82 4.76 -19.07
C LEU A 166 11.48 4.15 -19.48
N VAL A 167 11.51 3.02 -20.21
CA VAL A 167 10.30 2.31 -20.63
C VAL A 167 9.62 1.64 -19.44
N THR A 168 10.38 1.03 -18.54
CA THR A 168 9.82 0.41 -17.33
C THR A 168 9.24 1.44 -16.36
N ASP A 169 9.76 2.66 -16.37
CA ASP A 169 9.28 3.77 -15.53
C ASP A 169 7.96 4.40 -16.02
N VAL A 170 7.59 4.20 -17.29
CA VAL A 170 6.41 4.87 -17.89
C VAL A 170 5.14 4.64 -17.08
N VAL A 171 4.85 3.39 -16.71
CA VAL A 171 3.63 3.05 -15.96
C VAL A 171 3.59 3.71 -14.58
N PRO A 172 4.56 3.47 -13.67
CA PRO A 172 4.51 4.09 -12.36
C PRO A 172 4.56 5.62 -12.43
N ALA A 173 5.33 6.20 -13.37
CA ALA A 173 5.38 7.65 -13.56
C ALA A 173 4.04 8.24 -14.01
N LEU A 174 3.40 7.64 -15.02
CA LEU A 174 2.10 8.08 -15.53
C LEU A 174 1.03 8.02 -14.44
N MET A 175 0.97 6.90 -13.70
CA MET A 175 -0.02 6.72 -12.65
C MET A 175 0.20 7.69 -11.48
N LEU A 176 1.46 7.88 -11.05
CA LEU A 176 1.80 8.87 -10.01
C LEU A 176 1.44 10.29 -10.46
N TYR A 177 1.74 10.66 -11.71
CA TYR A 177 1.36 11.95 -12.28
C TYR A 177 -0.16 12.14 -12.24
N ARG A 178 -0.94 11.18 -12.73
CA ARG A 178 -2.40 11.27 -12.80
C ARG A 178 -3.03 11.39 -11.41
N ILE A 179 -2.54 10.61 -10.46
CA ILE A 179 -3.04 10.63 -9.08
C ILE A 179 -2.66 11.93 -8.38
N LYS A 180 -1.41 12.36 -8.49
CA LYS A 180 -0.90 13.51 -7.74
C LYS A 180 -1.31 14.84 -8.34
N MET A 181 -1.35 14.95 -9.67
CA MET A 181 -1.54 16.21 -10.39
C MET A 181 -2.93 16.36 -11.00
N CYS A 182 -3.59 15.26 -11.37
CA CYS A 182 -4.89 15.30 -12.05
C CYS A 182 -6.07 14.94 -11.13
N GLY A 183 -5.85 14.73 -9.83
CA GLY A 183 -6.91 14.38 -8.88
C GLY A 183 -7.35 12.91 -8.92
N GLY A 184 -6.85 12.13 -9.89
CA GLY A 184 -6.87 10.67 -9.96
C GLY A 184 -8.13 9.96 -9.46
N GLU A 185 -9.19 9.94 -10.26
CA GLU A 185 -10.27 8.96 -10.06
C GLU A 185 -9.89 7.61 -10.69
N ALA A 186 -10.25 6.50 -10.04
CA ALA A 186 -9.95 5.15 -10.54
C ALA A 186 -10.53 4.86 -11.93
N VAL A 187 -11.65 5.52 -12.27
CA VAL A 187 -12.32 5.46 -13.57
C VAL A 187 -11.47 6.09 -14.70
N GLN A 188 -10.54 6.98 -14.38
CA GLN A 188 -9.70 7.67 -15.36
C GLN A 188 -8.37 6.97 -15.65
N LEU A 189 -8.16 5.78 -15.08
CA LEU A 189 -6.93 4.99 -15.24
C LEU A 189 -7.28 3.57 -15.69
N ASP A 190 -7.83 3.43 -16.90
CA ASP A 190 -8.06 2.10 -17.49
C ASP A 190 -6.70 1.44 -17.81
N PRO A 191 -6.38 0.28 -17.20
CA PRO A 191 -5.17 -0.47 -17.54
C PRO A 191 -5.06 -0.78 -19.04
N ALA A 192 -6.18 -1.03 -19.72
CA ALA A 192 -6.19 -1.35 -21.14
C ALA A 192 -5.72 -0.17 -21.99
N GLU A 193 -6.18 1.04 -21.71
CA GLU A 193 -5.71 2.25 -22.41
C GLU A 193 -4.21 2.47 -22.19
N ILE A 194 -3.72 2.32 -20.94
CA ILE A 194 -2.28 2.45 -20.64
C ILE A 194 -1.47 1.43 -21.44
N VAL A 195 -1.92 0.17 -21.48
CA VAL A 195 -1.19 -0.87 -22.21
C VAL A 195 -1.26 -0.66 -23.72
N ASP A 196 -2.45 -0.40 -24.26
CA ASP A 196 -2.69 -0.38 -25.71
C ASP A 196 -2.23 0.91 -26.38
N GLU A 197 -2.37 2.05 -25.72
CA GLU A 197 -2.03 3.37 -26.28
C GLU A 197 -0.61 3.82 -25.94
N VAL A 198 -0.02 3.30 -24.85
CA VAL A 198 1.30 3.74 -24.38
C VAL A 198 2.32 2.61 -24.47
N LEU A 199 2.15 1.52 -23.74
CA LEU A 199 3.21 0.52 -23.62
C LEU A 199 3.45 -0.25 -24.91
N LEU A 200 2.39 -0.80 -25.52
CA LEU A 200 2.52 -1.60 -26.72
C LEU A 200 3.13 -0.81 -27.90
N PRO A 201 2.70 0.44 -28.21
CA PRO A 201 3.35 1.25 -29.24
C PRO A 201 4.83 1.55 -28.94
N ILE A 202 5.19 1.67 -27.66
CA ILE A 202 6.58 1.91 -27.24
C ILE A 202 7.46 0.67 -27.38
N VAL A 203 6.92 -0.56 -27.36
CA VAL A 203 7.77 -1.77 -27.28
C VAL A 203 7.59 -2.73 -28.44
N ARG A 204 6.49 -2.65 -29.19
CA ARG A 204 6.26 -3.51 -30.35
C ARG A 204 7.18 -3.14 -31.53
N PRO A 205 7.45 -4.10 -32.43
CA PRO A 205 8.10 -3.86 -33.71
C PRO A 205 7.41 -2.79 -34.56
#